data_AF-A0A7V4GAG3-F1
#
_entry.id   AF-A0A7V4GAG3-F1
#
_cell.length_a   1.000
_cell.length_b   1.000
_cell.length_c   1.000
_cell.angle_alpha   90.00
_cell.angle_beta   90.00
_cell.angle_gamma   90.00
#
_symmetry.space_group_name_H-M   'P 1'
#
loop_
_entity.id
_entity.type
_entity.pdbx_description
1 polymer ?
#
loop_
_entity_poly.entity_id
_entity_poly.type
_entity_poly.pdbx_seq_one_letter_code
_entity_poly.pdbx_strand_id
1 'polypeptide(L)'
;MNEPKVERCRATTQAGKPCRAFAVREGYCLFHSPDADLRRKCDVGRRVGGLRKAVPMGVTADDGPMPDLGTVEAVAKYLGELAVKVERGRLHPRVANSVTMVVNCLLRAFAMRELVAPVEIRDRQDRKDDAWSVLRELSLGGG
;
A
#
# COMPACT_ATOMS: atom_id res chain seq x y z
N MET A 1 18.11 -28.36 27.28
CA MET A 1 17.78 -26.95 26.97
C MET A 1 16.31 -26.77 27.32
N ASN A 2 15.98 -25.95 28.33
CA ASN A 2 14.60 -25.77 28.78
C ASN A 2 13.96 -24.65 27.96
N GLU A 3 12.80 -24.93 27.36
CA GLU A 3 12.06 -23.97 26.53
C GLU A 3 11.53 -22.82 27.41
N PRO A 4 11.63 -21.55 27.00
CA PRO A 4 11.06 -20.45 27.77
C PRO A 4 9.53 -20.57 27.80
N LYS A 5 9.00 -20.99 28.94
CA LYS A 5 7.56 -21.13 29.17
C LYS A 5 6.92 -19.74 29.07
N VAL A 6 6.12 -19.52 28.03
CA VAL A 6 5.44 -18.24 27.84
C VAL A 6 4.41 -18.06 28.95
N GLU A 7 4.72 -17.24 29.95
CA GLU A 7 3.82 -17.00 31.07
C GLU A 7 2.54 -16.28 30.62
N ARG A 8 1.41 -16.69 31.18
CA ARG A 8 0.12 -15.99 31.01
C ARG A 8 0.04 -14.84 32.03
N CYS A 9 -0.74 -13.83 31.67
CA CYS A 9 -1.04 -12.73 32.59
C CYS A 9 -1.73 -13.24 33.86
N ARG A 10 -1.21 -12.82 35.02
CA ARG A 10 -1.70 -13.23 36.35
C ARG A 10 -2.96 -12.50 36.82
N ALA A 11 -3.43 -11.51 36.05
CA ALA A 11 -4.59 -10.69 36.42
C ALA A 11 -5.93 -11.35 36.09
N THR A 12 -6.96 -10.93 36.82
CA THR A 12 -8.37 -11.27 36.54
C THR A 12 -9.01 -10.13 35.75
N THR A 13 -9.75 -10.48 34.70
CA THR A 13 -10.50 -9.51 33.89
C THR A 13 -11.66 -8.93 34.69
N GLN A 14 -12.22 -7.80 34.25
CA GLN A 14 -13.44 -7.21 34.85
C GLN A 14 -14.63 -8.17 34.90
N ALA A 15 -14.67 -9.17 34.01
CA ALA A 15 -15.67 -10.23 33.98
C ALA A 15 -15.38 -11.39 34.96
N GLY A 16 -14.42 -11.24 35.88
CA GLY A 16 -14.06 -12.23 36.89
C GLY A 16 -13.28 -13.45 36.37
N LYS A 17 -12.91 -13.48 35.08
CA LYS A 17 -12.19 -14.61 34.46
C LYS A 17 -10.68 -14.33 34.39
N PRO A 18 -9.80 -15.36 34.50
CA PRO A 18 -8.36 -15.20 34.32
C PRO A 18 -8.01 -14.60 32.96
N CYS A 19 -7.06 -13.67 32.93
CA CYS A 19 -6.59 -13.07 31.69
C CYS A 19 -5.83 -14.10 30.84
N ARG A 20 -6.28 -14.29 29.59
CA ARG A 20 -5.64 -15.24 28.65
C ARG A 20 -4.47 -14.64 27.88
N ALA A 21 -4.20 -13.33 28.02
CA ALA A 21 -3.08 -12.70 27.32
C ALA A 21 -1.73 -13.22 27.84
N PHE A 22 -0.70 -13.13 27.00
CA PHE A 22 0.66 -13.42 27.42
C PHE A 22 1.19 -12.30 28.33
N ALA A 23 1.98 -12.69 29.33
CA ALA A 23 2.71 -11.75 30.16
C ALA A 23 3.86 -11.12 29.35
N VAL A 24 4.03 -9.81 29.50
CA VAL A 24 5.07 -9.03 28.82
C VAL A 24 6.11 -8.53 29.81
N ARG A 25 5.67 -8.15 31.02
CA ARG A 25 6.55 -7.73 32.12
C ARG A 25 5.92 -8.14 33.45
N GLU A 26 6.75 -8.65 34.36
CA GLU A 26 6.35 -8.97 35.76
C GLU A 26 5.15 -9.92 35.87
N GLY A 27 4.92 -10.79 34.89
CA GLY A 27 3.77 -11.70 34.88
C GLY A 27 2.44 -11.03 34.47
N TYR A 28 2.45 -9.82 33.92
CA TYR A 28 1.25 -9.11 33.46
C TYR A 28 1.31 -8.77 31.97
N CYS A 29 0.15 -8.72 31.31
CA CYS A 29 0.04 -8.18 29.96
C CYS A 29 0.09 -6.65 29.99
N LEU A 30 0.23 -6.01 28.82
CA LEU A 30 0.30 -4.55 28.72
C LEU A 30 -0.91 -3.81 29.33
N PHE A 31 -2.10 -4.43 29.31
CA PHE A 31 -3.33 -3.84 29.85
C PHE A 31 -3.45 -3.95 31.38
N HIS A 32 -2.84 -4.99 31.97
CA HIS A 32 -2.89 -5.24 33.42
C HIS A 32 -1.53 -5.04 34.10
N SER A 33 -0.55 -4.47 33.39
CA SER A 33 0.76 -4.21 33.95
C SER A 33 0.64 -3.26 35.14
N PRO A 34 1.39 -3.47 36.23
CA PRO A 34 1.45 -2.51 37.34
C PRO A 34 2.12 -1.18 36.93
N ASP A 35 2.93 -1.20 35.87
CA ASP A 35 3.59 -0.04 35.27
C ASP A 35 2.55 0.88 34.56
N ALA A 36 2.44 2.10 35.06
CA ALA A 36 1.50 3.10 34.55
C ALA A 36 1.82 3.56 33.13
N ASP A 37 3.11 3.64 32.78
CA ASP A 37 3.54 4.09 31.45
C ASP A 37 3.23 3.03 30.38
N LEU A 38 3.41 1.74 30.71
CA LEU A 38 3.03 0.66 29.82
C LEU A 38 1.53 0.61 29.56
N ARG A 39 0.70 0.75 30.61
CA ARG A 39 -0.76 0.86 30.46
C ARG A 39 -1.15 2.05 29.60
N ARG A 40 -0.56 3.23 29.87
CA ARG A 40 -0.83 4.46 29.11
C ARG A 40 -0.48 4.31 27.63
N LYS A 41 0.67 3.72 27.29
CA LYS A 41 1.06 3.43 25.90
C LYS A 41 0.07 2.48 25.21
N CYS A 42 -0.40 1.46 25.92
CA CYS A 42 -1.38 0.52 25.41
C CYS A 42 -2.73 1.19 25.12
N ASP A 43 -3.20 2.05 26.04
CA ASP A 43 -4.44 2.80 25.89
C ASP A 43 -4.38 3.82 24.75
N VAL A 44 -3.25 4.52 24.60
CA VAL A 44 -3.02 5.42 23.45
C VAL A 44 -3.07 4.62 22.15
N GLY A 45 -2.39 3.48 22.07
CA GLY A 45 -2.44 2.59 20.91
C GLY A 45 -3.87 2.13 20.58
N ARG A 46 -4.65 1.75 21.59
CA ARG A 46 -6.06 1.36 21.44
C ARG A 46 -6.93 2.51 20.94
N ARG A 47 -6.76 3.72 21.48
CA ARG A 47 -7.52 4.92 21.05
C ARG A 47 -7.17 5.31 19.62
N VAL A 48 -5.89 5.36 19.26
CA VAL A 48 -5.44 5.64 17.88
C VAL A 48 -5.97 4.58 16.91
N GLY A 49 -5.90 3.29 17.28
CA GLY A 49 -6.47 2.21 16.48
C GLY A 49 -8.01 2.29 16.35
N GLY A 50 -8.71 2.70 17.41
CA GLY A 50 -10.16 2.89 17.42
C GLY A 50 -10.62 4.10 16.59
N LEU A 51 -9.90 5.21 16.66
CA LEU A 51 -10.14 6.41 15.85
C LEU A 51 -10.00 6.09 14.34
N ARG A 52 -9.02 5.26 13.96
CA ARG A 52 -8.87 4.80 12.57
C ARG A 52 -10.05 3.94 12.08
N LYS A 53 -10.80 3.30 12.98
CA LYS A 53 -12.02 2.54 12.64
C LYS A 53 -13.29 3.40 12.64
N ALA A 54 -13.25 4.58 13.24
CA ALA A 54 -14.40 5.47 13.40
C ALA A 54 -14.60 6.43 12.22
N VAL A 55 -13.65 6.50 11.27
CA VAL A 55 -13.82 7.30 10.04
C VAL A 55 -14.98 6.69 9.24
N PRO A 56 -16.06 7.43 8.96
CA PRO A 56 -17.16 6.93 8.15
C PRO A 56 -16.63 6.41 6.82
N MET A 57 -17.08 5.23 6.39
CA MET A 57 -16.76 4.71 5.05
C MET A 57 -17.50 5.46 3.93
N GLY A 58 -18.35 6.44 4.27
CA GLY A 58 -19.02 7.30 3.31
C GLY A 58 -18.02 8.22 2.63
N VAL A 59 -18.11 8.30 1.31
CA VAL A 59 -17.41 9.30 0.49
C VAL A 59 -17.82 10.68 1.04
N THR A 60 -16.89 11.39 1.66
CA THR A 60 -17.13 12.79 2.02
C THR A 60 -17.33 13.54 0.71
N ALA A 61 -18.53 14.07 0.49
CA ALA A 61 -18.96 14.73 -0.75
C ALA A 61 -18.19 16.03 -1.10
N ASP A 62 -17.08 16.30 -0.41
CA ASP A 62 -16.46 17.62 -0.30
C ASP A 62 -15.05 17.68 -0.92
N ASP A 63 -14.59 16.60 -1.55
CA ASP A 63 -13.21 16.50 -2.04
C ASP A 63 -12.99 17.03 -3.47
N GLY A 64 -14.01 17.67 -4.06
CA GLY A 64 -13.94 18.22 -5.41
C GLY A 64 -13.87 17.16 -6.52
N PRO A 65 -13.75 17.59 -7.79
CA PRO A 65 -13.61 16.66 -8.91
C PRO A 65 -12.31 15.86 -8.80
N MET A 66 -12.33 14.62 -9.28
CA MET A 66 -11.13 13.80 -9.40
C MET A 66 -10.09 14.55 -10.25
N PRO A 67 -8.84 14.69 -9.76
CA PRO A 67 -7.79 15.30 -10.56
C PRO A 67 -7.45 14.44 -11.77
N ASP A 68 -7.00 15.08 -12.85
CA ASP A 68 -6.45 14.37 -14.00
C ASP A 68 -5.17 13.63 -13.58
N LEU A 69 -5.14 12.32 -13.80
CA LEU A 69 -4.03 11.43 -13.47
C LEU A 69 -3.23 11.02 -14.72
N GLY A 70 -3.30 11.80 -15.80
CA GLY A 70 -2.65 11.51 -17.09
C GLY A 70 -1.11 11.47 -17.09
N THR A 71 -0.45 11.88 -16.00
CA THR A 71 1.01 11.82 -15.87
C THR A 71 1.46 11.19 -14.55
N VAL A 72 2.71 10.71 -14.53
CA VAL A 72 3.31 10.10 -13.32
C VAL A 72 3.42 11.13 -12.19
N GLU A 73 3.73 12.39 -12.51
CA GLU A 73 3.83 13.49 -11.54
C GLU A 73 2.47 13.79 -10.91
N ALA A 74 1.40 13.80 -11.71
CA ALA A 74 0.04 14.02 -11.23
C ALA A 74 -0.39 12.88 -10.29
N VAL A 75 -0.05 11.64 -10.62
CA VAL A 75 -0.27 10.48 -9.77
C VAL A 75 0.50 10.58 -8.45
N ALA A 76 1.78 10.94 -8.49
CA ALA A 76 2.60 11.09 -7.29
C ALA A 76 2.05 12.17 -6.35
N LYS A 77 1.62 13.32 -6.90
CA LYS A 77 0.97 14.39 -6.14
C LYS A 77 -0.31 13.90 -5.47
N TYR A 78 -1.17 13.21 -6.23
CA TYR A 78 -2.42 12.66 -5.72
C TYR A 78 -2.20 11.67 -4.56
N LEU A 79 -1.21 10.78 -4.67
CA LEU A 79 -0.87 9.83 -3.58
C LEU A 79 -0.36 10.55 -2.32
N GLY A 80 0.40 11.64 -2.48
CA GLY A 80 0.82 12.48 -1.36
C GLY A 80 -0.37 13.12 -0.62
N GLU A 81 -1.32 13.67 -1.37
CA GLU A 81 -2.56 14.23 -0.81
C GLU A 81 -3.42 13.15 -0.12
N LEU A 82 -3.51 11.96 -0.73
CA LEU A 82 -4.21 10.80 -0.17
C LEU A 82 -3.60 10.38 1.18
N ALA A 83 -2.27 10.34 1.28
CA ALA A 83 -1.56 10.01 2.51
C ALA A 83 -1.87 11.01 3.63
N VAL A 84 -1.88 12.30 3.33
CA VAL A 84 -2.25 13.36 4.29
C VAL A 84 -3.71 13.20 4.76
N LYS A 85 -4.63 12.85 3.86
CA LYS A 85 -6.05 12.62 4.23
C LYS A 85 -6.20 11.42 5.17
N VAL A 86 -5.47 10.33 4.94
CA VAL A 86 -5.47 9.15 5.83
C VAL A 86 -4.83 9.47 7.17
N GLU A 87 -3.69 10.15 7.18
CA GLU A 87 -2.95 10.52 8.39
C GLU A 87 -3.79 11.42 9.31
N ARG A 88 -4.52 12.38 8.72
CA ARG A 88 -5.43 13.29 9.43
C ARG A 88 -6.80 12.68 9.77
N GLY A 89 -7.04 11.41 9.43
CA GLY A 89 -8.32 10.73 9.69
C GLY A 89 -9.50 11.28 8.87
N ARG A 90 -9.22 12.02 7.79
CA ARG A 90 -10.23 12.55 6.86
C ARG A 90 -10.67 11.52 5.82
N LEU A 91 -9.88 10.47 5.63
CA LEU A 91 -10.19 9.36 4.74
C LEU A 91 -9.98 8.02 5.43
N HIS A 92 -10.93 7.11 5.27
CA HIS A 92 -10.84 5.79 5.86
C HIS A 92 -9.75 4.95 5.17
N PRO A 93 -8.84 4.28 5.90
CA PRO A 93 -7.71 3.55 5.30
C PRO A 93 -8.10 2.49 4.26
N ARG A 94 -9.28 1.85 4.41
CA ARG A 94 -9.76 0.88 3.40
C ARG A 94 -10.09 1.54 2.07
N VAL A 95 -10.67 2.74 2.08
CA VAL A 95 -10.98 3.49 0.85
C VAL A 95 -9.68 3.90 0.18
N ALA A 96 -8.73 4.43 0.95
CA ALA A 96 -7.40 4.77 0.44
C ALA A 96 -6.70 3.56 -0.18
N ASN A 97 -6.75 2.39 0.45
CA ASN A 97 -6.16 1.16 -0.11
C ASN A 97 -6.79 0.78 -1.46
N SER A 98 -8.11 0.83 -1.58
CA SER A 98 -8.81 0.56 -2.84
C SER A 98 -8.39 1.55 -3.94
N VAL A 99 -8.28 2.84 -3.62
CA VAL A 99 -7.81 3.87 -4.55
C VAL A 99 -6.36 3.62 -4.98
N THR A 100 -5.45 3.35 -4.03
CA THR A 100 -4.04 3.07 -4.31
C THR A 100 -3.87 1.85 -5.22
N MET A 101 -4.71 0.83 -5.10
CA MET A 101 -4.69 -0.32 -6.03
C MET A 101 -4.96 0.11 -7.46
N VAL A 102 -5.99 0.93 -7.70
CA VAL A 102 -6.34 1.42 -9.04
C VAL A 102 -5.23 2.30 -9.60
N VAL A 103 -4.70 3.20 -8.78
CA VAL A 103 -3.59 4.08 -9.14
C VAL A 103 -2.32 3.29 -9.51
N ASN A 104 -2.03 2.20 -8.81
CA ASN A 104 -0.92 1.32 -9.16
C ASN A 104 -1.10 0.63 -10.52
N CYS A 105 -2.33 0.27 -10.91
CA CYS A 105 -2.61 -0.23 -12.26
C CYS A 105 -2.32 0.83 -13.32
N LEU A 106 -2.68 2.09 -13.06
CA LEU A 106 -2.39 3.21 -13.95
C LEU A 106 -0.88 3.45 -14.13
N LEU A 107 -0.11 3.44 -13.04
CA LEU A 107 1.36 3.56 -13.12
C LEU A 107 2.00 2.43 -13.93
N ARG A 108 1.50 1.20 -13.78
CA ARG A 108 1.94 0.07 -14.61
C ARG A 108 1.60 0.26 -16.08
N ALA A 109 0.44 0.84 -16.39
CA ALA A 109 0.05 1.15 -17.76
C ALA A 109 0.97 2.22 -18.38
N PHE A 110 1.37 3.24 -17.63
CA PHE A 110 2.37 4.22 -18.08
C PHE A 110 3.72 3.55 -18.36
N ALA A 111 4.21 2.73 -17.43
CA ALA A 111 5.46 2.00 -17.60
C ALA A 111 5.43 1.08 -18.83
N MET A 112 4.31 0.39 -19.09
CA MET A 112 4.14 -0.42 -20.31
C MET A 112 4.19 0.43 -21.57
N ARG A 113 3.59 1.62 -21.56
CA ARG A 113 3.59 2.54 -22.70
C ARG A 113 5.01 3.00 -23.06
N GLU A 114 5.84 3.25 -22.05
CA GLU A 114 7.24 3.65 -22.19
C GLU A 114 8.15 2.49 -22.67
N LEU A 115 7.79 1.25 -22.35
CA LEU A 115 8.52 0.05 -22.77
C LEU A 115 8.09 -0.49 -24.15
N VAL A 116 6.83 -0.31 -24.55
CA VAL A 116 6.30 -0.81 -25.83
C VAL A 116 6.69 0.11 -27.00
N ALA A 117 6.69 1.43 -26.79
CA ALA A 117 7.02 2.37 -27.87
C ALA A 117 8.43 2.15 -28.48
N PRO A 118 9.49 1.88 -27.70
CA PRO A 118 10.82 1.55 -28.26
C PRO A 118 10.84 0.22 -29.04
N VAL A 119 10.06 -0.77 -28.60
CA VAL A 119 9.99 -2.09 -29.26
C VAL A 119 9.29 -1.97 -30.61
N GLU A 120 8.17 -1.25 -30.69
CA GLU A 120 7.46 -1.03 -31.96
C GLU A 120 8.31 -0.25 -32.98
N ILE A 121 9.11 0.72 -32.51
CA ILE A 121 10.03 1.47 -33.37
C ILE A 121 11.12 0.53 -33.91
N ARG A 122 11.74 -0.29 -33.05
CA ARG A 122 12.78 -1.25 -33.46
C ARG A 122 12.24 -2.30 -34.42
N ASP A 123 11.10 -2.93 -34.12
CA ASP A 123 10.48 -3.94 -34.99
C ASP A 123 10.15 -3.37 -36.38
N ARG A 124 9.80 -2.08 -36.45
CA ARG A 124 9.57 -1.38 -37.72
C ARG A 124 10.85 -1.10 -38.49
N GLN A 125 11.96 -0.84 -37.80
CA GLN A 125 13.28 -0.71 -38.40
C GLN A 125 13.77 -2.06 -38.93
N ASP A 126 13.69 -3.11 -38.11
CA ASP A 126 14.12 -4.46 -38.47
C ASP A 126 13.38 -4.97 -39.72
N ARG A 127 12.05 -4.76 -39.79
CA ARG A 127 11.28 -5.08 -41.01
C ARG A 127 11.70 -4.30 -42.24
N LYS A 128 12.14 -3.05 -42.08
CA LYS A 128 12.65 -2.26 -43.22
C LYS A 128 14.02 -2.79 -43.64
N ASP A 129 14.88 -3.13 -42.69
CA ASP A 129 16.23 -3.64 -42.94
C ASP A 129 16.17 -5.04 -43.60
N ASP A 130 15.23 -5.89 -43.18
CA ASP A 130 14.93 -7.16 -43.83
C ASP A 130 14.42 -6.96 -45.26
N ALA A 131 13.48 -6.03 -45.48
CA ALA A 131 12.97 -5.70 -46.81
C ALA A 131 14.06 -5.13 -47.74
N TRP A 132 14.95 -4.28 -47.22
CA TRP A 132 16.10 -3.75 -47.96
C TRP A 132 17.14 -4.83 -48.27
N SER A 133 17.31 -5.82 -47.39
CA SER A 133 18.23 -6.95 -47.60
C SER A 133 17.73 -7.86 -48.73
N VAL A 134 16.43 -8.20 -48.72
CA VAL A 134 15.79 -8.98 -49.79
C VAL A 134 15.87 -8.26 -51.15
N LEU A 135 15.60 -6.95 -51.18
CA LEU A 135 15.71 -6.15 -52.42
C LEU A 135 17.16 -6.09 -52.94
N ARG A 136 18.15 -6.07 -52.05
CA ARG A 136 19.58 -6.07 -52.41
C ARG A 136 20.01 -7.41 -53.01
N GLU A 137 19.56 -8.53 -52.45
CA GLU A 137 19.85 -9.87 -52.97
C GLU A 137 19.24 -10.07 -54.36
N LEU A 138 17.99 -9.65 -54.58
CA LEU A 138 17.32 -9.71 -55.88
C LEU A 138 18.01 -8.81 -56.93
N SER A 139 18.61 -7.70 -56.52
CA SER A 139 19.33 -6.79 -57.42
C SER A 139 20.75 -7.28 -57.79
N LEU A 140 21.35 -8.16 -56.98
CA LEU A 140 22.71 -8.68 -57.20
C LEU A 140 22.74 -10.07 -57.87
N GLY A 141 21.62 -10.81 -57.88
CA GLY A 141 21.50 -12.13 -58.51
C GLY A 141 21.07 -12.15 -59.98
N GLY A 142 20.94 -10.98 -60.63
CA GLY A 142 20.54 -10.84 -62.04
C GLY A 142 21.72 -10.52 -62.95
N GLY A 143 22.69 -11.44 -63.06
CA GLY A 143 23.84 -11.35 -63.98
C GLY A 143 24.10 -12.68 -64.67
#